data_AF-A0A068YIA5-F1
#
_entry.id   AF-A0A068YIA5-F1
#
_cell.length_a   1.000
_cell.length_b   1.000
_cell.length_c   1.000
_cell.angle_alpha   90.00
_cell.angle_beta   90.00
_cell.angle_gamma   90.00
#
_symmetry.space_group_name_H-M   'P 1'
#
loop_
_entity.id
_entity.type
_entity.pdbx_description
1 polymer ?
#
loop_
_entity_poly.entity_id
_entity_poly.type
_entity_poly.pdbx_seq_one_letter_code
_entity_poly.pdbx_strand_id
1 'polypeptide(L)'
;MDLPSPRAEEKAVLKSIYTPDELSISDDYKIQFRLGTPGTLGSFVVNITWPKGYPFIPPVVDLDEFCNHHVPQSMRDSIIKELNELALENSGEPLTFTLIEHLRDNIEEYAKQLKKFKKRNTDSSIKQAEVEEAMVKRAIVEKEVLTKAQKRKQLSRLDETGNLPRGWNWVDVIKHLRQTGTQANPTA
;
A
#
# COMPACT_ATOMS: atom_id res chain seq x y z
N MET A 1 -23.34 -48.29 9.24
CA MET A 1 -23.85 -46.91 9.19
C MET A 1 -22.62 -46.04 9.31
N ASP A 2 -22.05 -45.63 8.19
CA ASP A 2 -20.93 -44.69 8.21
C ASP A 2 -21.50 -43.33 8.61
N LEU A 3 -21.14 -42.86 9.80
CA LEU A 3 -21.51 -41.52 10.23
C LEU A 3 -20.88 -40.52 9.25
N PRO A 4 -21.63 -39.52 8.77
CA PRO A 4 -21.07 -38.50 7.93
C PRO A 4 -19.90 -37.83 8.65
N SER A 5 -18.82 -37.53 7.92
CA SER A 5 -17.71 -36.76 8.50
C SER A 5 -18.25 -35.43 9.01
N PRO A 6 -17.84 -34.95 10.21
CA PRO A 6 -18.30 -33.67 10.76
C PRO A 6 -18.19 -32.48 9.79
N ARG A 7 -17.18 -32.52 8.90
CA ARG A 7 -17.01 -31.53 7.83
C ARG A 7 -18.07 -31.59 6.75
N ALA A 8 -18.51 -32.79 6.40
CA ALA A 8 -19.53 -32.97 5.38
C ALA A 8 -20.88 -32.45 5.87
N GLU A 9 -21.19 -32.68 7.15
CA GLU A 9 -22.38 -32.15 7.80
C GLU A 9 -22.34 -30.62 7.85
N GLU A 10 -21.25 -30.04 8.37
CA GLU A 10 -21.10 -28.59 8.42
C GLU A 10 -21.11 -27.96 7.02
N LYS A 11 -20.48 -28.57 6.02
CA LYS A 11 -20.53 -28.12 4.61
C LYS A 11 -21.97 -28.06 4.10
N ALA A 12 -22.81 -29.04 4.43
CA ALA A 12 -24.21 -29.04 4.03
C ALA A 12 -25.01 -27.93 4.73
N VAL A 13 -24.77 -27.73 6.02
CA VAL A 13 -25.39 -26.65 6.81
C VAL A 13 -25.00 -25.27 6.27
N LEU A 14 -23.71 -25.01 6.06
CA LEU A 14 -23.23 -23.74 5.53
C LEU A 14 -23.83 -23.42 4.15
N LYS A 15 -23.95 -24.42 3.26
CA LYS A 15 -24.63 -24.25 1.96
C LYS A 15 -26.12 -23.91 2.07
N SER A 16 -26.76 -24.27 3.18
CA SER A 16 -28.17 -23.95 3.42
C SER A 16 -28.37 -22.54 4.01
N ILE A 17 -27.37 -22.03 4.74
CA ILE A 17 -27.42 -20.72 5.41
C ILE A 17 -26.96 -19.61 4.45
N TYR A 18 -25.89 -19.85 3.69
CA TYR A 18 -25.24 -18.83 2.87
C TYR A 18 -25.55 -19.00 1.38
N THR A 19 -25.60 -17.88 0.67
CA THR A 19 -25.71 -17.86 -0.79
C THR A 19 -24.36 -18.18 -1.44
N PRO A 20 -24.34 -18.72 -2.67
CA PRO A 20 -23.08 -19.02 -3.37
C PRO A 20 -22.22 -17.78 -3.67
N ASP A 21 -22.82 -16.58 -3.63
CA ASP A 21 -22.12 -15.31 -3.81
C ASP A 21 -21.37 -14.85 -2.55
N GLU A 22 -21.86 -15.25 -1.36
CA GLU A 22 -21.28 -14.90 -0.05
C GLU A 22 -20.22 -15.92 0.38
N LEU A 23 -20.48 -17.21 0.14
CA LEU A 23 -19.64 -18.29 0.63
C LEU A 23 -19.42 -19.34 -0.47
N SER A 24 -18.16 -19.51 -0.89
CA SER A 24 -17.76 -20.55 -1.83
C SER A 24 -16.97 -21.64 -1.11
N ILE A 25 -17.37 -22.90 -1.32
CA ILE A 25 -16.72 -24.07 -0.70
C ILE A 25 -16.14 -24.93 -1.81
N SER A 26 -14.83 -25.09 -1.81
CA SER A 26 -14.11 -25.99 -2.71
C SER A 26 -14.18 -27.44 -2.24
N ASP A 27 -13.80 -28.39 -3.10
CA ASP A 27 -13.73 -29.81 -2.74
C ASP A 27 -12.57 -30.14 -1.80
N ASP A 28 -11.53 -29.30 -1.80
CA ASP A 28 -10.39 -29.39 -0.86
C ASP A 28 -10.72 -28.89 0.56
N TYR A 29 -12.00 -28.69 0.90
CA TYR A 29 -12.45 -28.10 2.17
C TYR A 29 -11.84 -26.72 2.46
N LYS A 30 -11.60 -25.95 1.39
CA LYS A 30 -11.29 -24.53 1.44
C LYS A 30 -12.58 -23.75 1.30
N ILE A 31 -12.82 -22.87 2.26
CA ILE A 31 -14.01 -22.06 2.36
C ILE A 31 -13.57 -20.63 2.19
N GLN A 32 -14.13 -19.97 1.21
CA GLN A 32 -13.89 -18.57 0.96
C GLN A 32 -15.17 -17.81 1.28
N PHE A 33 -15.10 -16.98 2.30
CA PHE A 33 -16.20 -16.13 2.73
C PHE A 33 -15.92 -14.69 2.33
N ARG A 34 -16.84 -14.09 1.58
CA ARG A 34 -16.79 -12.69 1.18
C ARG A 34 -17.61 -11.87 2.16
N LEU A 35 -16.93 -11.06 2.95
CA LEU A 35 -17.57 -10.15 3.89
C LEU A 35 -17.83 -8.81 3.20
N GLY A 36 -19.08 -8.32 3.29
CA GLY A 36 -19.49 -6.99 2.81
C GLY A 36 -19.97 -6.95 1.34
N THR A 37 -20.57 -5.82 0.95
CA THR A 37 -21.04 -5.61 -0.42
C THR A 37 -19.89 -5.25 -1.37
N PRO A 38 -19.88 -5.82 -2.59
CA PRO A 38 -18.86 -5.50 -3.58
C PRO A 38 -18.89 -4.00 -3.89
N GLY A 39 -17.74 -3.34 -3.79
CA GLY A 39 -17.60 -1.90 -4.04
C GLY A 39 -17.55 -1.03 -2.78
N THR A 40 -17.84 -1.59 -1.59
CA THR A 40 -17.68 -0.87 -0.32
C THR A 40 -16.24 -0.99 0.19
N LEU A 41 -15.71 0.09 0.76
CA LEU A 41 -14.35 0.20 1.32
C LEU A 41 -14.01 -0.77 2.48
N GLY A 42 -14.98 -1.56 2.94
CA GLY A 42 -14.81 -2.56 4.00
C GLY A 42 -15.11 -3.98 3.54
N SER A 43 -15.20 -4.23 2.23
CA SER A 43 -15.38 -5.60 1.73
C SER A 43 -14.05 -6.32 1.63
N PHE A 44 -13.91 -7.44 2.33
CA PHE A 44 -12.71 -8.28 2.27
C PHE A 44 -13.10 -9.75 2.30
N VAL A 45 -12.18 -10.60 1.87
CA VAL A 45 -12.38 -12.03 1.68
C VAL A 45 -11.55 -12.80 2.69
N VAL A 46 -12.16 -13.76 3.37
CA VAL A 46 -11.50 -14.61 4.34
C VAL A 46 -11.49 -16.04 3.82
N ASN A 47 -10.30 -16.65 3.80
CA ASN A 47 -10.13 -18.04 3.44
C ASN A 47 -9.97 -18.87 4.72
N ILE A 48 -10.77 -19.92 4.85
CA ILE A 48 -10.76 -20.85 5.97
C ILE A 48 -10.54 -22.25 5.41
N THR A 49 -9.49 -22.93 5.85
CA THR A 49 -9.15 -24.28 5.40
C THR A 49 -9.34 -25.28 6.54
N TRP A 50 -10.10 -26.36 6.31
CA TRP A 50 -10.29 -27.41 7.30
C TRP A 50 -9.19 -28.50 7.22
N PRO A 51 -8.26 -28.58 8.20
CA PRO A 51 -7.19 -29.59 8.21
C PRO A 51 -7.74 -30.99 8.50
N LYS A 52 -7.01 -32.08 8.19
CA LYS A 52 -7.44 -33.50 8.35
C LYS A 52 -7.86 -33.99 9.76
N GLY A 53 -7.87 -33.13 10.79
CA GLY A 53 -8.44 -33.42 12.12
C GLY A 53 -9.55 -32.48 12.61
N TYR A 54 -10.02 -31.54 11.78
CA TYR A 54 -11.17 -30.69 12.10
C TYR A 54 -12.45 -31.52 12.37
N PRO A 55 -13.25 -31.19 13.41
CA PRO A 55 -13.20 -29.99 14.26
C PRO A 55 -12.27 -30.05 15.49
N PHE A 56 -11.60 -31.17 15.75
CA PHE A 56 -10.67 -31.30 16.88
C PHE A 56 -9.39 -30.48 16.70
N ILE A 57 -8.99 -30.25 15.44
CA ILE A 57 -7.91 -29.34 15.08
C ILE A 57 -8.54 -28.05 14.54
N PRO A 58 -8.13 -26.87 15.04
CA PRO A 58 -8.69 -25.60 14.59
C PRO A 58 -8.45 -25.40 13.09
N PRO A 59 -9.36 -24.68 12.40
CA PRO A 59 -9.18 -24.35 11.00
C PRO A 59 -8.03 -23.36 10.80
N VAL A 60 -7.41 -23.40 9.61
CA VAL A 60 -6.39 -22.42 9.22
C VAL A 60 -7.09 -21.24 8.56
N VAL A 61 -6.89 -20.04 9.11
CA VAL A 61 -7.51 -18.80 8.62
C VAL A 61 -6.47 -17.94 7.92
N ASP A 62 -6.72 -17.61 6.66
CA ASP A 62 -5.87 -16.80 5.81
C ASP A 62 -6.64 -15.59 5.25
N LEU A 63 -6.05 -14.40 5.38
CA LEU A 63 -6.58 -13.13 4.83
C LEU A 63 -5.69 -12.58 3.71
N ASP A 64 -4.81 -13.39 3.13
CA ASP A 64 -3.89 -12.99 2.06
C ASP A 64 -4.50 -13.22 0.66
N GLU A 65 -5.62 -12.55 0.41
CA GLU A 65 -6.29 -12.56 -0.89
C GLU A 65 -6.03 -11.25 -1.63
N PHE A 66 -5.94 -11.27 -2.96
CA PHE A 66 -5.73 -10.06 -3.78
C PHE A 66 -6.78 -8.98 -3.50
N CYS A 67 -8.03 -9.38 -3.27
CA CYS A 67 -9.13 -8.47 -2.92
C CYS A 67 -8.87 -7.68 -1.63
N ASN A 68 -7.99 -8.17 -0.74
CA ASN A 68 -7.71 -7.58 0.56
C ASN A 68 -6.55 -6.57 0.53
N HIS A 69 -6.03 -6.20 -0.64
CA HIS A 69 -4.89 -5.27 -0.73
C HIS A 69 -5.15 -3.90 -0.07
N HIS A 70 -6.42 -3.49 0.01
CA HIS A 70 -6.83 -2.26 0.69
C HIS A 70 -6.82 -2.37 2.23
N VAL A 71 -6.68 -3.58 2.77
CA VAL A 71 -6.59 -3.86 4.21
C VAL A 71 -5.12 -3.92 4.63
N PRO A 72 -4.69 -3.05 5.56
CA PRO A 72 -3.30 -3.03 6.02
C PRO A 72 -2.94 -4.36 6.70
N GLN A 73 -1.69 -4.80 6.55
CA GLN A 73 -1.19 -6.05 7.14
C GLN A 73 -1.44 -6.11 8.66
N SER A 74 -1.16 -5.01 9.38
CA SER A 74 -1.39 -4.93 10.82
C SER A 74 -2.83 -5.25 11.25
N MET A 75 -3.82 -4.91 10.40
CA MET A 75 -5.22 -5.22 10.66
C MET A 75 -5.54 -6.67 10.33
N ARG A 76 -5.00 -7.18 9.21
CA ARG A 76 -5.14 -8.60 8.85
C ARG A 76 -4.59 -9.49 9.97
N ASP A 77 -3.42 -9.17 10.50
CA ASP A 77 -2.80 -9.91 11.59
C ASP A 77 -3.64 -9.87 12.88
N SER A 78 -4.27 -8.73 13.20
CA SER A 78 -5.20 -8.62 14.35
C SER A 78 -6.41 -9.53 14.18
N ILE A 79 -7.04 -9.49 12.99
CA ILE A 79 -8.21 -10.31 12.68
C ILE A 79 -7.84 -11.81 12.72
N ILE A 80 -6.70 -12.18 12.13
CA ILE A 80 -6.19 -13.56 12.16
C ILE A 80 -5.97 -14.00 13.61
N LYS A 81 -5.42 -13.13 14.46
CA LYS A 81 -5.20 -13.44 15.87
C LYS A 81 -6.52 -13.66 16.62
N GLU A 82 -7.49 -12.76 16.46
CA GLU A 82 -8.83 -12.86 17.07
C GLU A 82 -9.54 -14.16 16.66
N LEU A 83 -9.52 -14.49 15.37
CA LEU A 83 -10.15 -15.72 14.85
C LEU A 83 -9.45 -16.99 15.33
N ASN A 84 -8.12 -16.97 15.45
CA ASN A 84 -7.37 -18.11 16.00
C ASN A 84 -7.65 -18.31 17.50
N GLU A 85 -7.82 -17.23 18.27
CA GLU A 85 -8.18 -17.30 19.68
C GLU A 85 -9.57 -17.93 19.86
N LEU A 86 -10.56 -17.44 19.11
CA LEU A 86 -11.91 -18.03 19.08
C LEU A 86 -11.90 -19.50 18.66
N ALA A 87 -11.03 -19.85 17.71
CA ALA A 87 -10.88 -21.23 17.25
C ALA A 87 -10.23 -22.17 18.26
N LEU A 88 -9.37 -21.64 19.12
CA LEU A 88 -8.76 -22.41 20.19
C LEU A 88 -9.76 -22.67 21.33
N GLU A 89 -10.54 -21.65 21.69
CA GLU A 89 -11.53 -21.73 22.78
C GLU A 89 -12.65 -22.74 22.50
N ASN A 90 -13.08 -22.84 21.25
CA ASN A 90 -14.23 -23.64 20.82
C ASN A 90 -13.80 -24.89 20.03
N SER A 91 -12.59 -25.40 20.31
CA SER A 91 -12.09 -26.62 19.67
C SER A 91 -12.99 -27.83 19.97
N GLY A 92 -13.17 -28.71 18.99
CA GLY A 92 -14.00 -29.91 19.13
C GLY A 92 -15.44 -29.75 18.60
N GLU A 93 -15.87 -28.54 18.25
CA GLU A 93 -17.16 -28.27 17.63
C GLU A 93 -17.03 -27.62 16.24
N PRO A 94 -18.03 -27.78 15.35
CA PRO A 94 -18.14 -27.01 14.10
C PRO A 94 -18.13 -25.50 14.36
N LEU A 95 -17.12 -24.80 13.85
CA LEU A 95 -16.82 -23.41 14.23
C LEU A 95 -16.98 -22.41 13.10
N THR A 96 -17.08 -22.87 11.85
CA THR A 96 -16.97 -21.98 10.69
C THR A 96 -18.08 -20.95 10.68
N PHE A 97 -19.30 -21.33 11.11
CA PHE A 97 -20.41 -20.41 11.30
C PHE A 97 -20.09 -19.33 12.34
N THR A 98 -19.58 -19.72 13.51
CA THR A 98 -19.20 -18.79 14.59
C THR A 98 -18.13 -17.80 14.16
N LEU A 99 -17.11 -18.26 13.42
CA LEU A 99 -16.07 -17.38 12.87
C LEU A 99 -16.65 -16.36 11.89
N ILE A 100 -17.57 -16.80 11.02
CA ILE A 100 -18.24 -15.93 10.05
C ILE A 100 -19.12 -14.89 10.77
N GLU A 101 -19.85 -15.30 11.80
CA GLU A 101 -20.72 -14.41 12.55
C GLU A 101 -19.92 -13.35 13.31
N HIS A 102 -18.81 -13.76 13.95
CA HIS A 102 -17.89 -12.81 14.59
C HIS A 102 -17.34 -11.78 13.59
N LEU A 103 -17.03 -12.20 12.36
CA LEU A 103 -16.61 -11.29 11.30
C LEU A 103 -17.73 -10.33 10.88
N ARG A 104 -18.98 -10.80 10.82
CA ARG A 104 -20.15 -9.98 10.50
C ARG A 104 -20.42 -8.93 11.57
N ASP A 105 -20.38 -9.31 12.83
CA ASP A 105 -20.63 -8.40 13.96
C ASP A 105 -19.59 -7.28 14.03
N ASN A 106 -18.33 -7.60 13.73
CA ASN A 106 -17.22 -6.63 13.80
C ASN A 106 -16.98 -5.84 12.50
N ILE A 107 -17.78 -6.06 11.45
CA ILE A 107 -17.56 -5.43 10.12
C ILE A 107 -17.53 -3.90 10.19
N GLU A 108 -18.38 -3.30 11.03
CA GLU A 108 -18.44 -1.84 11.19
C GLU A 108 -17.17 -1.28 11.84
N GLU A 109 -16.60 -2.02 12.79
CA GLU A 109 -15.38 -1.63 13.49
C GLU A 109 -14.18 -1.71 12.55
N TYR A 110 -14.06 -2.80 11.80
CA TYR A 110 -13.03 -2.95 10.77
C TYR A 110 -13.16 -1.83 9.72
N ALA A 111 -14.37 -1.50 9.27
CA ALA A 111 -14.61 -0.38 8.36
C ALA A 111 -14.20 0.99 8.95
N LYS A 112 -14.47 1.22 10.24
CA LYS A 112 -14.03 2.44 10.95
C LYS A 112 -12.50 2.51 11.04
N GLN A 113 -11.85 1.40 11.38
CA GLN A 113 -10.39 1.33 11.43
C GLN A 113 -9.77 1.58 10.05
N LEU A 114 -10.30 1.00 8.99
CA LEU A 114 -9.84 1.21 7.60
C LEU A 114 -9.93 2.69 7.19
N LYS A 115 -11.05 3.35 7.51
CA LYS A 115 -11.21 4.80 7.28
C LYS A 115 -10.16 5.62 8.04
N LYS A 116 -9.89 5.27 9.30
CA LYS A 116 -8.84 5.92 10.12
C LYS A 116 -7.44 5.71 9.54
N PHE A 117 -7.14 4.52 9.01
CA PHE A 117 -5.85 4.23 8.35
C PHE A 117 -5.69 5.06 7.07
N LYS A 118 -6.70 5.13 6.20
CA LYS A 118 -6.66 5.96 5.00
C LYS A 118 -6.46 7.44 5.31
N LYS A 119 -7.20 7.97 6.31
CA LYS A 119 -7.06 9.37 6.74
C LYS A 119 -5.67 9.68 7.27
N ARG A 120 -5.08 8.78 8.08
CA ARG A 120 -3.70 8.93 8.56
C ARG A 120 -2.69 8.94 7.42
N ASN A 121 -2.84 8.07 6.43
CA ASN A 121 -1.94 8.04 5.27
C ASN A 121 -2.04 9.31 4.40
N THR A 122 -3.25 9.83 4.19
CA THR A 122 -3.43 11.11 3.48
C THR A 122 -2.84 12.28 4.27
N ASP A 123 -3.05 12.31 5.59
CA ASP A 123 -2.50 13.37 6.45
C ASP A 123 -0.97 13.29 6.55
N SER A 124 -0.37 12.09 6.52
CA SER A 124 1.08 11.93 6.47
C SER A 124 1.67 12.31 5.12
N SER A 125 1.00 12.02 4.00
CA SER A 125 1.44 12.46 2.67
C SER A 125 1.33 13.98 2.50
N ILE A 126 0.30 14.62 3.06
CA ILE A 126 0.17 16.08 3.06
C ILE A 126 1.27 16.71 3.93
N LYS A 127 1.55 16.16 5.12
CA LYS A 127 2.64 16.64 5.99
C LYS A 127 4.03 16.40 5.40
N GLN A 128 4.25 15.30 4.69
CA GLN A 128 5.51 15.07 3.96
C GLN A 128 5.67 16.04 2.79
N ALA A 129 4.60 16.32 2.04
CA ALA A 129 4.61 17.34 0.98
C ALA A 129 4.85 18.75 1.54
N GLU A 130 4.35 19.07 2.74
CA GLU A 130 4.55 20.37 3.40
C GLU A 130 5.97 20.51 3.99
N VAL A 131 6.56 19.42 4.50
CA VAL A 131 7.96 19.36 4.95
C VAL A 131 8.94 19.39 3.77
N GLU A 132 8.63 18.70 2.67
CA GLU A 132 9.39 18.80 1.42
C GLU A 132 9.24 20.18 0.80
N GLU A 133 8.05 20.80 0.77
CA GLU A 133 7.89 22.18 0.33
C GLU A 133 8.68 23.16 1.22
N ALA A 134 8.73 22.96 2.53
CA ALA A 134 9.48 23.83 3.44
C ALA A 134 11.01 23.67 3.27
N MET A 135 11.49 22.45 3.01
CA MET A 135 12.91 22.17 2.75
C MET A 135 13.32 22.63 1.34
N VAL A 136 12.44 22.46 0.35
CA VAL A 136 12.61 22.95 -1.02
C VAL A 136 12.54 24.48 -1.05
N LYS A 137 11.64 25.14 -0.31
CA LYS A 137 11.63 26.62 -0.19
C LYS A 137 12.91 27.16 0.43
N ARG A 138 13.52 26.46 1.40
CA ARG A 138 14.84 26.85 1.97
C ARG A 138 16.00 26.63 0.98
N ALA A 139 15.99 25.53 0.22
CA ALA A 139 17.00 25.26 -0.81
C ALA A 139 16.83 26.12 -2.08
N ILE A 140 15.60 26.56 -2.39
CA ILE A 140 15.29 27.47 -3.49
C ILE A 140 15.71 28.91 -3.16
N VAL A 141 15.70 29.31 -1.88
CA VAL A 141 16.23 30.63 -1.48
C VAL A 141 17.75 30.70 -1.69
N GLU A 142 18.46 29.57 -1.65
CA GLU A 142 19.92 29.52 -1.87
C GLU A 142 20.33 29.26 -3.34
N LYS A 143 19.42 28.71 -4.17
CA LYS A 143 19.62 28.66 -5.63
C LYS A 143 18.87 29.83 -6.26
N GLU A 144 19.59 30.94 -6.48
CA GLU A 144 19.11 32.13 -7.18
C GLU A 144 18.11 31.78 -8.30
N VAL A 145 16.82 31.90 -7.98
CA VAL A 145 15.77 31.69 -8.98
C VAL A 145 15.84 32.88 -9.92
N LEU A 146 16.46 32.66 -11.08
CA LEU A 146 16.56 33.67 -12.12
C LEU A 146 15.15 34.20 -12.43
N THR A 147 15.00 35.51 -12.27
CA THR A 147 13.76 36.23 -12.60
C THR A 147 13.38 35.99 -14.07
N LYS A 148 12.09 36.12 -14.40
CA LYS A 148 11.59 35.99 -15.78
C LYS A 148 12.37 36.87 -16.78
N ALA A 149 12.81 38.05 -16.33
CA ALA A 149 13.65 38.95 -17.10
C ALA A 149 15.08 38.40 -17.32
N GLN A 150 15.70 37.80 -16.30
CA GLN A 150 17.01 37.15 -16.44
C GLN A 150 16.95 35.94 -17.37
N LYS A 151 15.90 35.12 -17.28
CA LYS A 151 15.69 33.99 -18.21
C LYS A 151 15.53 34.47 -19.66
N ARG A 152 14.77 35.55 -19.90
CA ARG A 152 14.66 36.18 -21.23
C ARG A 152 16.00 36.69 -21.75
N LYS A 153 16.82 37.33 -20.90
CA LYS A 153 18.17 37.80 -21.28
C LYS A 153 19.12 36.67 -21.63
N GLN A 154 19.02 35.52 -20.97
CA GLN A 154 19.83 34.35 -21.33
C GLN A 154 19.42 33.80 -22.69
N LEU A 155 18.10 33.67 -22.94
CA LEU A 155 17.58 33.19 -24.22
C LEU A 155 17.88 34.13 -25.40
N SER A 156 17.93 35.45 -25.16
CA SER A 156 18.30 36.42 -26.21
C SER A 156 19.78 36.39 -26.62
N ARG A 157 20.62 35.58 -25.95
CA ARG A 157 22.04 35.39 -26.32
C ARG A 157 22.25 34.22 -27.29
N LEU A 158 21.22 33.41 -27.53
CA LEU A 158 21.31 32.26 -28.43
C LEU A 158 20.75 32.62 -29.81
N ASP A 159 21.35 32.04 -30.84
CA ASP A 159 20.87 32.11 -32.23
C ASP A 159 19.67 31.16 -32.45
N GLU A 160 19.10 31.18 -33.66
CA GLU A 160 17.93 30.38 -34.07
C GLU A 160 18.11 28.86 -33.89
N THR A 161 19.37 28.39 -33.81
CA THR A 161 19.71 26.98 -33.57
C THR A 161 19.94 26.62 -32.10
N GLY A 162 19.78 27.58 -31.18
CA GLY A 162 20.04 27.39 -29.76
C GLY A 162 21.53 27.35 -29.39
N ASN A 163 22.41 27.90 -30.25
CA ASN A 163 23.85 28.02 -29.99
C ASN A 163 24.23 29.49 -29.76
N LEU A 164 25.32 29.73 -29.04
CA LEU A 164 25.92 31.07 -28.93
C LEU A 164 26.52 31.49 -30.29
N PRO A 165 26.39 32.76 -30.69
CA PRO A 165 26.89 33.21 -31.99
C PRO A 165 28.41 33.02 -32.10
N ARG A 166 28.87 32.67 -33.31
CA ARG A 166 30.30 32.48 -33.59
C ARG A 166 31.06 33.75 -33.27
N GLY A 167 32.10 33.63 -32.45
CA GLY A 167 32.90 34.77 -31.98
C GLY A 167 32.38 35.44 -30.71
N TRP A 168 31.33 34.94 -30.06
CA TRP A 168 30.86 35.46 -28.77
C TRP A 168 31.93 35.43 -27.67
N ASN A 169 32.82 34.45 -27.69
CA ASN A 169 33.92 34.28 -26.74
C ASN A 169 35.30 34.59 -27.35
N TRP A 170 35.38 35.46 -28.36
CA TRP A 170 36.68 35.84 -28.91
C TRP A 170 37.55 36.45 -27.80
N VAL A 171 38.73 35.87 -27.61
CA VAL A 171 39.72 36.34 -26.64
C VAL A 171 40.89 36.88 -27.43
N ASP A 172 41.28 38.13 -27.17
CA ASP A 172 42.55 38.66 -27.62
C ASP A 172 43.67 37.92 -26.87
N VAL A 173 44.34 37.00 -27.57
CA VAL A 173 45.38 36.13 -27.01
C VAL A 173 46.53 36.94 -26.43
N ILE A 174 46.89 38.08 -27.03
CA ILE A 174 47.97 38.94 -26.55
C ILE A 174 47.55 39.62 -25.25
N LYS A 175 46.33 40.15 -25.19
CA LYS A 175 45.76 40.75 -23.98
C LYS A 175 45.60 39.72 -22.85
N HIS A 176 45.18 38.51 -23.18
CA HIS A 176 45.01 37.41 -22.22
C HIS A 176 46.35 36.97 -21.63
N LEU A 177 47.36 36.70 -22.45
CA LEU A 177 48.71 36.33 -21.99
C LEU A 177 49.38 37.44 -21.18
N ARG A 178 49.13 38.71 -21.52
CA ARG A 178 49.56 39.86 -20.70
C ARG A 178 48.90 39.88 -19.31
N GLN A 179 47.67 39.38 -19.18
CA GLN A 179 46.96 39.32 -17.89
C GLN A 179 47.30 38.07 -17.08
N THR A 180 47.62 36.94 -17.72
CA THR A 180 47.87 35.64 -17.04
C THR A 180 49.35 35.29 -16.85
N GLY A 181 50.28 36.14 -17.27
CA GLY A 181 51.72 35.87 -17.33
C GLY A 181 52.47 35.57 -16.02
N THR A 182 51.84 35.52 -14.84
CA THR A 182 52.53 35.23 -13.56
C THR A 182 51.68 34.43 -12.57
N GLN A 183 50.94 33.41 -13.01
CA GLN A 183 50.39 32.44 -12.04
C GLN A 183 51.46 31.37 -11.75
N ALA A 184 52.14 31.53 -10.62
CA ALA A 184 53.13 30.57 -10.12
C ALA A 184 52.45 29.20 -9.94
N ASN A 185 53.05 28.16 -10.54
CA ASN A 185 52.62 26.77 -10.35
C ASN A 185 52.60 26.42 -8.85
N PRO A 186 51.48 25.95 -8.28
CA PRO A 186 51.48 25.45 -6.92
C PRO A 186 52.20 24.10 -6.91
N THR A 187 53.43 24.09 -6.40
CA THR A 187 54.23 22.89 -6.13
C THR A 187 53.65 22.07 -4.99
N ALA A 188 53.56 20.75 -5.24
CA ALA A 188 53.67 19.59 -4.35
C ALA A 188 52.87 19.56 -3.03
#